data_AF-A0A935LZ84-F1
#
_entry.id   AF-A0A935LZ84-F1
#
_cell.length_a   1.000
_cell.length_b   1.000
_cell.length_c   1.000
_cell.angle_alpha   90.00
_cell.angle_beta   90.00
_cell.angle_gamma   90.00
#
_symmetry.space_group_name_H-M   'P 1'
#
loop_
_entity.id
_entity.type
_entity.pdbx_description
1 polymer ?
#
loop_
_entity_poly.entity_id
_entity_poly.type
_entity_poly.pdbx_seq_one_letter_code
_entity_poly.pdbx_strand_id
1 'polypeptide(L)'
;MGNEFPIKFAVNYLPGGGEQYYYKAASYCQENEKNKFIILDGDLEREIVDLGQTSNENANNKTFLENEILKATGIKINSLKFSLDSSSEGDDSQKIEVYQKYLNYLKSNLRYFPDNKIPEDLLWDEDFAFKLLKLYSISYSPKSILTSKEKILEITELIYGDKQNYTAVLELFIKDFISNKNDDYKKIVQLIKDFERLK
;
A
#
# COMPACT_ATOMS: atom_id res chain seq x y z
N MET A 1 14.54 18.18 -26.93
CA MET A 1 14.76 16.73 -26.71
C MET A 1 14.48 16.48 -25.25
N GLY A 2 13.30 15.93 -24.94
CA GLY A 2 12.92 15.63 -23.56
C GLY A 2 13.70 14.41 -23.10
N ASN A 3 14.38 14.50 -21.95
CA ASN A 3 14.98 13.34 -21.32
C ASN A 3 13.84 12.36 -21.00
N GLU A 4 13.74 11.26 -21.75
CA GLU A 4 12.91 10.13 -21.39
C GLU A 4 13.48 9.56 -20.08
N PHE A 5 12.79 9.84 -18.98
CA PHE A 5 13.12 9.20 -17.72
C PHE A 5 12.85 7.70 -17.89
N PRO A 6 13.85 6.82 -17.69
CA PRO A 6 13.63 5.39 -17.83
C PRO A 6 12.56 4.96 -16.81
N ILE A 7 11.58 4.16 -17.27
CA ILE A 7 10.59 3.56 -16.38
C ILE A 7 11.32 2.62 -15.43
N LYS A 8 11.50 3.05 -14.18
CA LYS A 8 12.25 2.29 -13.16
C LYS A 8 11.43 1.18 -12.50
N PHE A 9 10.11 1.32 -12.54
CA PHE A 9 9.14 0.36 -11.98
C PHE A 9 7.95 0.21 -12.93
N ALA A 10 7.54 -1.03 -13.19
CA ALA A 10 6.24 -1.32 -13.78
C ALA A 10 5.19 -1.34 -12.67
N VAL A 11 4.22 -0.42 -12.73
CA VAL A 11 3.16 -0.30 -11.71
C VAL A 11 1.92 -1.03 -12.21
N ASN A 12 1.40 -1.94 -11.40
CA ASN A 12 0.18 -2.70 -11.68
C ASN A 12 -0.85 -2.45 -10.58
N TYR A 13 -2.04 -1.97 -10.97
CA TYR A 13 -3.19 -1.86 -10.07
C TYR A 13 -4.02 -3.14 -10.19
N LEU A 14 -4.16 -3.88 -9.11
CA LEU A 14 -4.85 -5.16 -9.12
C LEU A 14 -6.22 -5.00 -8.45
N PRO A 15 -7.31 -5.51 -9.06
CA PRO A 15 -8.60 -5.50 -8.38
C PRO A 15 -8.57 -6.46 -7.19
N GLY A 16 -9.13 -6.05 -6.06
CA GLY A 16 -9.20 -6.85 -4.83
C GLY A 16 -9.01 -6.04 -3.56
N GLY A 17 -9.50 -6.54 -2.43
CA GLY A 17 -9.23 -5.95 -1.12
C GLY A 17 -7.77 -6.17 -0.67
N GLY A 18 -7.31 -5.39 0.31
CA GLY A 18 -5.95 -5.44 0.85
C GLY A 18 -5.45 -6.86 1.17
N GLU A 19 -6.35 -7.74 1.63
CA GLU A 19 -6.05 -9.14 1.94
C GLU A 19 -5.49 -9.93 0.74
N GLN A 20 -5.96 -9.67 -0.48
CA GLN A 20 -5.50 -10.37 -1.68
C GLN A 20 -4.00 -10.18 -1.93
N TYR A 21 -3.45 -9.04 -1.50
CA TYR A 21 -2.04 -8.73 -1.66
C TYR A 21 -1.16 -9.53 -0.70
N TYR A 22 -1.65 -9.92 0.48
CA TYR A 22 -0.93 -10.83 1.37
C TYR A 22 -0.83 -12.24 0.76
N TYR A 23 -1.87 -12.74 0.08
CA TYR A 23 -1.78 -14.00 -0.67
C TYR A 23 -0.76 -13.90 -1.82
N LYS A 24 -0.71 -12.76 -2.53
CA LYS A 24 0.30 -12.54 -3.59
C LYS A 24 1.71 -12.44 -3.01
N ALA A 25 1.87 -11.79 -1.86
CA ALA A 25 3.15 -11.73 -1.15
C ALA A 25 3.64 -13.15 -0.81
N ALA A 26 2.73 -14.05 -0.41
CA ALA A 26 3.08 -15.44 -0.17
C ALA A 26 3.59 -16.12 -1.45
N SER A 27 2.90 -15.93 -2.59
CA SER A 27 3.37 -16.46 -3.89
C SER A 27 4.73 -15.89 -4.31
N TYR A 28 4.93 -14.58 -4.19
CA TYR A 28 6.22 -13.94 -4.53
C TYR A 28 7.37 -14.43 -3.64
N CYS A 29 7.09 -14.62 -2.35
CA CYS A 29 8.04 -15.21 -1.41
C CYS A 29 8.42 -16.64 -1.82
N GLN A 30 7.47 -17.46 -2.26
CA GLN A 30 7.74 -18.83 -2.72
C GLN A 30 8.54 -18.87 -4.03
N GLU A 31 8.28 -17.93 -4.93
CA GLU A 31 9.05 -17.73 -6.16
C GLU A 31 10.44 -17.13 -5.91
N ASN A 32 10.77 -16.78 -4.66
CA ASN A 32 11.99 -16.06 -4.28
C ASN A 32 12.18 -14.76 -5.08
N GLU A 33 11.06 -14.11 -5.43
CA GLU A 33 11.05 -12.86 -6.15
C GLU A 33 11.37 -11.71 -5.20
N LYS A 34 12.41 -10.94 -5.49
CA LYS A 34 12.89 -9.84 -4.63
C LYS A 34 12.56 -8.46 -5.18
N ASN A 35 12.20 -8.38 -6.46
CA ASN A 35 12.00 -7.12 -7.17
C ASN A 35 10.53 -6.72 -7.31
N LYS A 36 9.60 -7.49 -6.72
CA LYS A 36 8.19 -7.12 -6.63
C LYS A 36 7.95 -6.45 -5.28
N PHE A 37 7.35 -5.28 -5.31
CA PHE A 37 7.02 -4.50 -4.12
C PHE A 37 5.51 -4.28 -4.06
N ILE A 38 4.97 -4.21 -2.86
CA ILE A 38 3.55 -4.00 -2.61
C ILE A 38 3.40 -2.73 -1.78
N ILE A 39 2.55 -1.81 -2.24
CA ILE A 39 2.13 -0.64 -1.46
C ILE A 39 0.64 -0.82 -1.19
N LEU A 40 0.26 -0.77 0.08
CA LEU A 40 -1.14 -0.78 0.53
C LEU A 40 -1.54 0.60 1.06
N ASP A 41 -2.84 0.81 1.22
CA ASP A 41 -3.39 2.02 1.84
C ASP A 41 -2.92 2.16 3.28
N GLY A 42 -2.64 3.40 3.72
CA GLY A 42 -2.05 3.66 5.02
C GLY A 42 -2.96 3.31 6.19
N ASP A 43 -4.26 3.45 6.03
CA ASP A 43 -5.26 3.15 7.08
C ASP A 43 -5.33 1.66 7.44
N LEU A 44 -4.75 0.79 6.61
CA LEU A 44 -4.62 -0.64 6.83
C LEU A 44 -3.24 -1.04 7.40
N GLU A 45 -2.41 -0.07 7.79
CA GLU A 45 -1.06 -0.31 8.29
C GLU A 45 -1.08 -1.23 9.53
N ARG A 46 -0.21 -2.24 9.47
CA ARG A 46 0.00 -3.22 10.54
C ARG A 46 1.49 -3.37 10.77
N GLU A 47 1.87 -3.47 12.03
CA GLU A 47 3.26 -3.67 12.38
C GLU A 47 3.75 -5.04 11.91
N ILE A 48 4.90 -5.04 11.24
CA ILE A 48 5.58 -6.25 10.78
C ILE A 48 6.82 -6.44 11.64
N VAL A 49 6.86 -7.57 12.36
CA VAL A 49 7.96 -7.94 13.24
C VAL A 49 9.29 -7.94 12.50
N ASP A 50 10.33 -7.44 13.16
CA ASP A 50 11.71 -7.61 12.72
C ASP A 50 12.31 -8.83 13.40
N LEU A 51 12.47 -9.91 12.63
CA LEU A 51 13.05 -11.15 13.13
C LEU A 51 14.52 -11.00 13.53
N GLY A 52 15.25 -10.02 12.97
CA GLY A 52 16.65 -9.74 13.35
C GLY A 52 16.78 -9.07 14.72
N GLN A 53 15.70 -8.49 15.25
CA GLN A 53 15.63 -7.90 16.59
C GLN A 53 14.93 -8.82 17.61
N THR A 54 14.42 -9.97 17.15
CA THR A 54 13.71 -10.95 17.98
C THR A 54 14.70 -11.96 18.57
N SER A 55 14.40 -12.53 19.74
CA SER A 55 15.24 -13.59 20.31
C SER A 55 15.27 -14.83 19.42
N ASN A 56 16.40 -15.55 19.41
CA ASN A 56 16.54 -16.79 18.61
C ASN A 56 15.48 -17.83 18.95
N GLU A 57 15.06 -17.91 20.22
CA GLU A 57 13.99 -18.82 20.65
C GLU A 57 12.66 -18.46 19.97
N ASN A 58 12.27 -17.19 19.97
CA ASN A 58 11.02 -16.74 19.34
C ASN A 58 11.10 -16.83 17.82
N ALA A 59 12.22 -16.42 17.23
CA ALA A 59 12.42 -16.47 15.78
C ALA A 59 12.32 -17.89 15.22
N ASN A 60 12.65 -18.92 16.01
CA ASN A 60 12.54 -20.34 15.62
C ASN A 60 11.33 -21.05 16.25
N ASN A 61 10.39 -20.31 16.86
CA ASN A 61 9.17 -20.86 17.42
C ASN A 61 8.03 -20.75 16.42
N LYS A 62 7.56 -21.88 15.91
CA LYS A 62 6.46 -21.95 14.95
C LYS A 62 5.22 -21.19 15.40
N THR A 63 4.74 -21.41 16.63
CA THR A 63 3.55 -20.76 17.17
C THR A 63 3.71 -19.24 17.26
N PHE A 64 4.91 -18.77 17.62
CA PHE A 64 5.23 -17.35 17.62
C PHE A 64 5.10 -16.77 16.20
N LEU A 65 5.74 -17.41 15.21
CA LEU A 65 5.70 -16.96 13.82
C LEU A 65 4.29 -16.93 13.24
N GLU A 66 3.47 -17.95 13.52
CA GLU A 66 2.07 -18.00 13.08
C GLU A 66 1.26 -16.82 13.64
N ASN A 67 1.49 -16.46 14.90
CA ASN A 67 0.85 -15.31 15.54
C ASN A 67 1.32 -13.99 14.93
N GLU A 68 2.61 -13.84 14.66
CA GLU A 68 3.14 -12.63 14.00
C GLU A 68 2.61 -12.46 12.58
N ILE A 69 2.44 -13.56 11.82
CA ILE A 69 1.80 -13.52 10.51
C ILE A 69 0.34 -13.09 10.63
N LEU A 70 -0.40 -13.62 11.61
CA LEU A 70 -1.79 -13.22 11.85
C LEU A 70 -1.90 -11.74 12.21
N LYS A 71 -0.97 -11.20 13.02
CA LYS A 71 -0.93 -9.77 13.34
C LYS A 71 -0.65 -8.92 12.10
N ALA A 72 0.37 -9.27 11.34
CA ALA A 72 0.81 -8.52 10.16
C ALA A 72 -0.24 -8.53 9.03
N THR A 73 -0.98 -9.62 8.86
CA THR A 73 -1.86 -9.81 7.68
C THR A 73 -3.34 -9.86 8.01
N GLY A 74 -3.72 -10.21 9.24
CA GLY A 74 -5.10 -10.54 9.63
C GLY A 74 -5.58 -11.91 9.15
N ILE A 75 -4.71 -12.67 8.49
CA ILE A 75 -5.03 -13.93 7.84
C ILE A 75 -4.36 -15.06 8.63
N LYS A 76 -5.12 -16.13 8.88
CA LYS A 76 -4.57 -17.34 9.50
C LYS A 76 -3.60 -18.02 8.53
N ILE A 77 -2.50 -18.54 9.08
CA ILE A 77 -1.44 -19.16 8.27
C ILE A 77 -1.95 -20.26 7.33
N ASN A 78 -2.89 -21.09 7.78
CA ASN A 78 -3.47 -22.17 6.99
C ASN A 78 -4.29 -21.69 5.78
N SER A 79 -4.70 -20.41 5.77
CA SER A 79 -5.37 -19.80 4.63
C SER A 79 -4.37 -19.32 3.58
N LEU A 80 -3.17 -18.91 4.01
CA LEU A 80 -2.07 -18.58 3.10
C LEU A 80 -1.58 -19.89 2.46
N LYS A 81 -1.87 -20.05 1.16
CA LYS A 81 -1.66 -21.29 0.40
C LYS A 81 -0.18 -21.57 0.12
N PHE A 82 0.62 -21.76 1.15
CA PHE A 82 2.01 -22.18 0.99
C PHE A 82 2.07 -23.64 0.52
N SER A 83 2.53 -23.86 -0.72
CA SER A 83 3.04 -25.16 -1.17
C SER A 83 4.20 -25.64 -0.27
N LEU A 84 3.92 -26.63 0.58
CA LEU A 84 4.89 -27.36 1.39
C LEU A 84 4.93 -28.81 0.90
N ASP A 85 6.13 -29.36 0.67
CA ASP A 85 6.30 -30.76 0.29
C ASP A 85 6.10 -31.64 1.52
N SER A 86 4.92 -32.26 1.63
CA SER A 86 4.53 -33.09 2.76
C SER A 86 5.20 -34.47 2.68
N SER A 87 6.37 -34.62 3.30
CA SER A 87 6.87 -35.92 3.75
C SER A 87 7.39 -35.81 5.19
N SER A 88 6.90 -36.72 6.02
CA SER A 88 6.85 -36.70 7.49
C SER A 88 8.19 -36.54 8.21
N GLU A 89 8.15 -35.86 9.36
CA GLU A 89 9.22 -35.60 10.37
C GLU A 89 10.19 -34.42 10.11
N GLY A 90 10.33 -33.93 8.87
CA GLY A 90 11.02 -32.65 8.56
C GLY A 90 10.12 -31.40 8.58
N ASP A 91 8.84 -31.58 8.89
CA ASP A 91 7.72 -30.69 8.57
C ASP A 91 7.77 -29.33 9.30
N ASP A 92 8.07 -29.32 10.61
CA ASP A 92 8.03 -28.08 11.39
C ASP A 92 9.23 -27.16 11.12
N SER A 93 10.42 -27.70 10.86
CA SER A 93 11.59 -26.89 10.51
C SER A 93 11.42 -26.22 9.14
N GLN A 94 10.87 -26.95 8.17
CA GLN A 94 10.53 -26.38 6.86
C GLN A 94 9.45 -25.29 6.96
N LYS A 95 8.42 -25.51 7.78
CA LYS A 95 7.39 -24.49 8.06
C LYS A 95 7.98 -23.24 8.69
N ILE A 96 8.83 -23.40 9.70
CA ILE A 96 9.52 -22.27 10.35
C ILE A 96 10.31 -21.46 9.31
N GLU A 97 11.08 -22.13 8.44
CA GLU A 97 11.85 -21.46 7.39
C GLU A 97 10.94 -20.68 6.42
N VAL A 98 9.82 -21.26 6.00
CA VAL A 98 8.84 -20.60 5.13
C VAL A 98 8.21 -19.39 5.82
N TYR A 99 7.85 -19.51 7.09
CA TYR A 99 7.24 -18.41 7.85
C TYR A 99 8.23 -17.26 8.09
N GLN A 100 9.48 -17.58 8.41
CA GLN A 100 10.56 -16.60 8.52
C GLN A 100 10.79 -15.87 7.20
N LYS A 101 10.88 -16.61 6.08
CA LYS A 101 11.01 -16.04 4.73
C LYS A 101 9.85 -15.10 4.41
N TYR A 102 8.63 -15.51 4.73
CA TYR A 102 7.45 -14.70 4.47
C TYR A 102 7.42 -13.41 5.29
N LEU A 103 7.69 -13.47 6.60
CA LEU A 103 7.77 -12.27 7.45
C LEU A 103 8.89 -11.33 7.01
N ASN A 104 10.06 -11.87 6.64
CA ASN A 104 11.16 -11.08 6.10
C ASN A 104 10.79 -10.43 4.75
N TYR A 105 10.09 -11.14 3.88
CA TYR A 105 9.58 -10.59 2.62
C TYR A 105 8.58 -9.47 2.88
N LEU A 106 7.60 -9.66 3.77
CA LEU A 106 6.66 -8.61 4.14
C LEU A 106 7.41 -7.38 4.68
N LYS A 107 8.40 -7.59 5.56
CA LYS A 107 9.20 -6.50 6.14
C LYS A 107 10.01 -5.71 5.11
N SER A 108 10.52 -6.38 4.07
CA SER A 108 11.39 -5.74 3.07
C SER A 108 10.61 -5.19 1.87
N ASN A 109 9.59 -5.90 1.41
CA ASN A 109 8.94 -5.66 0.12
C ASN A 109 7.50 -5.11 0.22
N LEU A 110 6.88 -5.11 1.40
CA LEU A 110 5.56 -4.51 1.61
C LEU A 110 5.71 -3.19 2.38
N ARG A 111 5.05 -2.14 1.89
CA ARG A 111 4.94 -0.83 2.55
C ARG A 111 3.49 -0.36 2.53
N TYR A 112 3.22 0.64 3.36
CA TYR A 112 1.95 1.35 3.41
C TYR A 112 2.16 2.79 2.97
N PHE A 113 1.10 3.43 2.48
CA PHE A 113 1.11 4.88 2.30
C PHE A 113 1.33 5.60 3.65
N PRO A 114 1.98 6.77 3.64
CA PRO A 114 2.44 7.40 4.86
C PRO A 114 1.29 7.91 5.75
N ASP A 115 1.60 8.07 7.03
CA ASP A 115 0.75 8.72 8.06
C ASP A 115 -0.63 8.09 8.24
N ASN A 116 -0.78 6.79 7.97
CA ASN A 116 -2.05 6.06 8.04
C ASN A 116 -3.16 6.67 7.16
N LYS A 117 -2.80 7.26 6.01
CA LYS A 117 -3.74 7.90 5.09
C LYS A 117 -4.09 7.02 3.90
N ILE A 118 -5.34 7.12 3.46
CA ILE A 118 -5.76 6.63 2.14
C ILE A 118 -5.26 7.57 1.04
N PRO A 119 -5.19 7.12 -0.24
CA PRO A 119 -4.75 7.96 -1.35
C PRO A 119 -5.50 9.30 -1.46
N GLU A 120 -6.82 9.30 -1.27
CA GLU A 120 -7.63 10.52 -1.34
C GLU A 120 -7.27 11.54 -0.25
N ASP A 121 -6.88 11.09 0.94
CA ASP A 121 -6.43 11.98 2.02
C ASP A 121 -5.06 12.60 1.75
N LEU A 122 -4.18 11.88 1.05
CA LEU A 122 -2.86 12.40 0.61
C LEU A 122 -3.02 13.47 -0.47
N LEU A 123 -4.04 13.32 -1.31
CA LEU A 123 -4.31 14.20 -2.45
C LEU A 123 -5.16 15.41 -2.09
N TRP A 124 -5.95 15.34 -1.02
CA TRP A 124 -6.87 16.41 -0.66
C TRP A 124 -6.14 17.69 -0.29
N ASP A 125 -6.31 18.71 -1.13
CA ASP A 125 -5.88 20.08 -0.90
C ASP A 125 -7.12 20.99 -0.98
N GLU A 126 -7.48 21.58 0.16
CA GLU A 126 -8.66 22.43 0.29
C GLU A 126 -8.52 23.74 -0.50
N ASP A 127 -7.32 24.34 -0.53
CA ASP A 127 -7.07 25.55 -1.30
C ASP A 127 -7.16 25.28 -2.79
N PHE A 128 -6.65 24.13 -3.24
CA PHE A 128 -6.79 23.69 -4.63
C PHE A 128 -8.26 23.44 -4.99
N ALA A 129 -9.01 22.74 -4.14
CA ALA A 129 -10.44 22.50 -4.34
C ALA A 129 -11.22 23.82 -4.54
N PHE A 130 -10.98 24.82 -3.69
CA PHE A 130 -11.62 26.13 -3.82
C PHE A 130 -11.21 26.87 -5.10
N LYS A 131 -9.92 26.83 -5.47
CA LYS A 131 -9.45 27.40 -6.74
C LYS A 131 -10.15 26.73 -7.92
N LEU A 132 -10.27 25.41 -7.90
CA LEU A 132 -10.92 24.63 -8.95
C LEU A 132 -12.39 25.03 -9.12
N LEU A 133 -13.17 25.06 -8.02
CA LEU A 133 -14.59 25.45 -8.08
C LEU A 133 -14.77 26.90 -8.55
N LYS A 134 -13.88 27.80 -8.14
CA LYS A 134 -13.87 29.19 -8.59
C LYS A 134 -13.64 29.32 -10.11
N LEU A 135 -12.80 28.48 -10.71
CA LEU A 135 -12.59 28.45 -12.17
C LEU A 135 -13.89 28.12 -12.92
N TYR A 136 -14.73 27.27 -12.33
CA TYR A 136 -16.06 26.93 -12.87
C TYR A 136 -17.17 27.89 -12.41
N SER A 137 -16.83 28.97 -11.70
CA SER A 137 -17.79 29.91 -11.13
C SER A 137 -18.83 29.27 -10.19
N ILE A 138 -18.41 28.22 -9.47
CA ILE A 138 -19.25 27.49 -8.51
C ILE A 138 -18.96 28.00 -7.10
N SER A 139 -20.01 28.41 -6.38
CA SER A 139 -19.94 28.70 -4.95
C SER A 139 -20.09 27.41 -4.16
N TYR A 140 -19.17 27.15 -3.24
CA TYR A 140 -19.17 25.93 -2.42
C TYR A 140 -19.23 26.24 -0.93
N SER A 141 -20.11 25.53 -0.24
CA SER A 141 -20.21 25.49 1.20
C SER A 141 -20.50 24.04 1.58
N PRO A 142 -19.56 23.32 2.23
CA PRO A 142 -19.78 21.94 2.64
C PRO A 142 -21.01 21.87 3.56
N LYS A 143 -21.92 20.94 3.30
CA LYS A 143 -23.14 20.75 4.11
C LYS A 143 -22.91 19.84 5.33
N SER A 144 -21.80 19.10 5.36
CA SER A 144 -21.48 18.12 6.40
C SER A 144 -19.98 17.87 6.47
N ILE A 145 -19.56 17.20 7.55
CA ILE A 145 -18.21 16.61 7.64
C ILE A 145 -18.18 15.43 6.66
N LEU A 146 -17.32 15.53 5.65
CA LEU A 146 -17.14 14.52 4.61
C LEU A 146 -15.71 13.96 4.66
N THR A 147 -15.55 12.70 4.27
CA THR A 147 -14.24 12.11 3.97
C THR A 147 -13.64 12.74 2.71
N SER A 148 -12.32 12.67 2.53
CA SER A 148 -11.67 13.23 1.33
C SER A 148 -12.20 12.63 0.02
N LYS A 149 -12.53 11.34 0.03
CA LYS A 149 -13.18 10.67 -1.11
C LYS A 149 -14.55 11.27 -1.43
N GLU A 150 -15.39 11.48 -0.42
CA GLU A 150 -16.70 12.10 -0.59
C GLU A 150 -16.60 13.54 -1.05
N LYS A 151 -15.61 14.30 -0.54
CA LYS A 151 -15.35 15.67 -1.00
C LYS A 151 -14.96 15.73 -2.48
N ILE A 152 -14.07 14.84 -2.94
CA ILE A 152 -13.70 14.77 -4.37
C ILE A 152 -14.92 14.36 -5.23
N LEU A 153 -15.76 13.43 -4.75
CA LEU A 153 -17.01 13.07 -5.43
C LEU A 153 -18.00 14.23 -5.50
N GLU A 154 -18.13 15.01 -4.43
CA GLU A 154 -18.99 16.20 -4.41
C GLU A 154 -18.49 17.26 -5.39
N ILE A 155 -17.18 17.53 -5.42
CA ILE A 155 -16.58 18.42 -6.42
C ILE A 155 -16.83 17.93 -7.84
N THR A 156 -16.73 16.62 -8.06
CA THR A 156 -17.03 16.02 -9.38
C THR A 156 -18.47 16.29 -9.79
N GLU A 157 -19.42 16.04 -8.90
CA GLU A 157 -20.84 16.29 -9.15
C GLU A 157 -21.14 17.77 -9.38
N LEU A 158 -20.45 18.67 -8.67
CA LEU A 158 -20.60 20.12 -8.87
C LEU A 158 -20.06 20.58 -10.23
N ILE A 159 -18.92 20.07 -10.68
CA ILE A 159 -18.28 20.49 -11.93
C ILE A 159 -18.96 19.86 -13.16
N TYR A 160 -19.28 18.58 -13.11
CA TYR A 160 -19.75 17.81 -14.26
C TYR A 160 -21.26 17.52 -14.23
N GLY A 161 -21.93 17.72 -13.10
CA GLY A 161 -23.33 17.32 -12.92
C GLY A 161 -23.54 15.82 -12.69
N ASP A 162 -22.45 15.04 -12.58
CA ASP A 162 -22.48 13.59 -12.31
C ASP A 162 -21.21 13.14 -11.56
N LYS A 163 -21.22 11.89 -11.09
CA LYS A 163 -20.09 11.26 -10.38
C LYS A 163 -19.23 10.35 -11.27
N GLN A 164 -19.59 10.16 -12.54
CA GLN A 164 -18.87 9.28 -13.47
C GLN A 164 -17.52 9.87 -13.88
N ASN A 165 -17.39 11.20 -13.81
CA ASN A 165 -16.16 11.93 -14.12
C ASN A 165 -15.15 11.98 -12.95
N TYR A 166 -15.31 11.14 -11.93
CA TYR A 166 -14.45 11.14 -10.73
C TYR A 166 -12.96 11.04 -11.06
N THR A 167 -12.59 10.17 -12.00
CA THR A 167 -11.19 9.99 -12.43
C THR A 167 -10.60 11.29 -12.98
N ALA A 168 -11.36 12.07 -13.75
CA ALA A 168 -10.88 13.31 -14.34
C ALA A 168 -10.59 14.37 -13.26
N VAL A 169 -11.45 14.47 -12.24
CA VAL A 169 -11.20 15.36 -11.10
C VAL A 169 -10.02 14.86 -10.27
N LEU A 170 -9.93 13.57 -10.00
CA LEU A 170 -8.82 12.97 -9.26
C LEU A 170 -7.47 13.25 -9.94
N GLU A 171 -7.40 13.18 -11.28
CA GLU A 171 -6.20 13.55 -12.04
C GLU A 171 -5.77 15.01 -11.84
N LEU A 172 -6.72 15.94 -11.65
CA LEU A 172 -6.40 17.33 -11.34
C LEU A 172 -5.75 17.46 -9.95
N PHE A 173 -6.28 16.77 -8.95
CA PHE A 173 -5.69 16.72 -7.61
C PHE A 173 -4.30 16.05 -7.63
N ILE A 174 -4.11 14.98 -8.40
CA ILE A 174 -2.79 14.34 -8.57
C ILE A 174 -1.79 15.31 -9.20
N LYS A 175 -2.19 16.07 -10.22
CA LYS A 175 -1.32 17.06 -10.87
C LYS A 175 -0.91 18.18 -9.91
N ASP A 176 -1.86 18.66 -9.11
CA ASP A 176 -1.60 19.67 -8.08
C ASP A 176 -0.66 19.12 -7.00
N PHE A 177 -0.92 17.91 -6.48
CA PHE A 177 -0.07 17.22 -5.51
C PHE A 177 1.39 17.08 -5.98
N ILE A 178 1.59 16.63 -7.23
CA ILE A 178 2.93 16.50 -7.84
C ILE A 178 3.62 17.86 -8.01
N SER A 179 2.84 18.91 -8.28
CA SER A 179 3.38 20.26 -8.49
C SER A 179 3.77 20.92 -7.18
N ASN A 180 2.95 20.78 -6.14
CA ASN A 180 3.14 21.41 -4.84
C ASN A 180 4.26 20.75 -4.02
N LYS A 181 4.52 19.46 -4.24
CA LYS A 181 5.60 18.70 -3.58
C LYS A 181 5.61 18.89 -2.06
N ASN A 182 4.43 18.79 -1.46
CA ASN A 182 4.23 18.89 -0.02
C ASN A 182 4.97 17.75 0.73
N ASP A 183 4.83 17.71 2.05
CA ASP A 183 5.55 16.72 2.85
C ASP A 183 5.09 15.28 2.56
N ASP A 184 3.80 15.06 2.29
CA ASP A 184 3.28 13.76 1.87
C ASP A 184 3.92 13.30 0.55
N TYR A 185 4.05 14.19 -0.44
CA TYR A 185 4.78 13.91 -1.68
C TYR A 185 6.22 13.48 -1.41
N LYS A 186 6.94 14.20 -0.54
CA LYS A 186 8.33 13.85 -0.19
C LYS A 186 8.42 12.48 0.47
N LYS A 187 7.47 12.13 1.34
CA LYS A 187 7.39 10.81 1.98
C LYS A 187 7.16 9.69 0.96
N ILE A 188 6.24 9.88 0.01
CA ILE A 188 6.00 8.90 -1.07
C ILE A 188 7.25 8.75 -1.96
N VAL A 189 7.91 9.86 -2.32
CA VAL A 189 9.16 9.80 -3.07
C VAL A 189 10.25 9.04 -2.30
N GLN A 190 10.34 9.24 -0.98
CA GLN A 190 11.30 8.51 -0.16
C GLN A 190 10.98 7.01 -0.11
N LEU A 191 9.71 6.65 0.08
CA LEU A 191 9.24 5.26 0.03
C LEU A 191 9.64 4.58 -1.27
N ILE A 192 9.41 5.22 -2.43
CA ILE A 192 9.79 4.67 -3.73
C ILE A 192 11.32 4.53 -3.85
N LYS A 193 12.09 5.50 -3.36
CA LYS A 193 13.57 5.43 -3.35
C LYS A 193 14.10 4.30 -2.47
N ASP A 194 13.43 3.99 -1.37
CA ASP A 194 13.83 2.90 -0.50
C ASP A 194 13.72 1.55 -1.20
N PHE A 195 12.74 1.37 -2.10
CA PHE A 195 12.67 0.19 -2.98
C PHE A 195 13.81 0.12 -4.00
N GLU A 196 14.29 1.26 -4.52
CA GLU A 196 15.44 1.26 -5.43
C GLU A 196 16.72 0.79 -4.74
N ARG A 197 16.88 1.07 -3.43
CA ARG A 197 18.06 0.69 -2.64
C ARG A 197 18.09 -0.78 -2.24
N LEU A 198 16.96 -1.48 -2.35
CA LEU A 198 16.84 -2.91 -2.04
C LEU A 198 17.16 -3.82 -3.22
N LYS A 199 17.36 -3.26 -4.42
CA LYS A 199 17.88 -3.97 -5.60
C LYS A 199 19.39 -4.15 -5.50
#